data_AF-A0A7S3R5H9-F1
#
_entry.id   AF-A0A7S3R5H9-F1
#
_cell.length_a   1.000
_cell.length_b   1.000
_cell.length_c   1.000
_cell.angle_alpha   90.00
_cell.angle_beta   90.00
_cell.angle_gamma   90.00
#
_symmetry.space_group_name_H-M   'P 1'
#
loop_
_entity.id
_entity.type
_entity.pdbx_description
1 polymer ?
#
loop_
_entity_poly.entity_id
_entity_poly.type
_entity_poly.pdbx_seq_one_letter_code
_entity_poly.pdbx_strand_id
1 'polypeptide(L)'
;QGGRAGAAAPAKELPAEALAQPPHLVRASDLASADIVLTTYDVLKRDVARQPDLETQQKHFRRHKRYEVVPTPLTRLKWWRVVLDEAQMVETSTAKAAAMALKLDAVHRWCVSGTPISRGLEDIYGLVAFLGIRPWANRTWWNRALQHPAESGCPQGRQWLLDLLRPSAGGIMWRSSKRDVAHELGIPPQFAHTTTLALSAVERHFYTRQHMECASKARQVLPASLLAAASAAGMAAVPSTPLQSPVKAGGARSRAASGGGGGRGGGGG
;
A
#
# COMPACT_ATOMS: atom_id res chain seq x y z
N GLN A 1 14.34 -39.77 -43.02
CA GLN A 1 14.15 -40.79 -41.96
C GLN A 1 14.99 -40.37 -40.78
N GLY A 2 14.55 -40.10 -39.56
CA GLY A 2 13.24 -39.95 -38.94
C GLY A 2 13.50 -39.19 -37.63
N GLY A 3 12.71 -38.15 -37.34
CA GLY A 3 12.83 -37.38 -36.10
C GLY A 3 12.30 -38.18 -34.91
N ARG A 4 13.06 -38.21 -33.82
CA ARG A 4 12.63 -38.81 -32.55
C ARG A 4 12.14 -37.69 -31.64
N ALA A 5 10.84 -37.43 -31.69
CA ALA A 5 10.15 -36.58 -30.73
C ALA A 5 10.11 -37.30 -29.37
N GLY A 6 10.56 -36.62 -28.31
CA GLY A 6 10.41 -37.09 -26.94
C GLY A 6 8.94 -37.10 -26.55
N ALA A 7 8.43 -38.27 -26.16
CA ALA A 7 7.09 -38.41 -25.62
C ALA A 7 7.02 -37.80 -24.22
N ALA A 8 6.31 -36.67 -24.09
CA ALA A 8 5.91 -36.13 -22.80
C ALA A 8 4.84 -37.04 -22.19
N ALA A 9 5.04 -37.45 -20.94
CA ALA A 9 4.04 -38.20 -20.17
C ALA A 9 2.77 -37.35 -20.00
N PRO A 10 1.56 -37.94 -20.10
CA PRO A 10 0.33 -37.19 -19.90
C PRO A 10 0.21 -36.78 -18.44
N ALA A 11 -0.03 -35.48 -18.22
CA ALA A 11 -0.41 -34.96 -16.92
C ALA A 11 -1.65 -35.73 -16.42
N LYS A 12 -1.56 -36.33 -15.24
CA LYS A 12 -2.71 -36.90 -14.53
C LYS A 12 -3.75 -35.80 -14.36
N GLU A 13 -4.80 -35.83 -15.19
CA GLU A 13 -6.01 -35.05 -14.95
C GLU A 13 -6.55 -35.48 -13.57
N LEU A 14 -6.56 -34.53 -12.63
CA LEU A 14 -7.28 -34.69 -11.38
C LEU A 14 -8.76 -34.90 -11.71
N PRO A 15 -9.45 -35.84 -11.05
CA PRO A 15 -10.85 -36.14 -11.36
C PRO A 15 -11.72 -34.88 -11.20
N ALA A 16 -12.48 -34.55 -12.24
CA ALA A 16 -13.37 -33.40 -12.34
C ALA A 16 -14.53 -33.40 -11.30
N GLU A 17 -14.63 -34.45 -10.47
CA GLU A 17 -15.63 -34.61 -9.41
C GLU A 17 -15.35 -33.75 -8.16
N ALA A 18 -14.16 -33.15 -8.03
CA ALA A 18 -13.84 -32.27 -6.91
C ALA A 18 -14.45 -30.85 -7.01
N LEU A 19 -15.07 -30.49 -8.15
CA LEU A 19 -15.46 -29.11 -8.47
C LEU A 19 -16.97 -28.80 -8.33
N ALA A 20 -17.78 -29.72 -7.80
CA ALA A 20 -19.22 -29.52 -7.67
C ALA A 20 -19.80 -29.93 -6.31
N GLN A 21 -19.10 -29.62 -5.22
CA GLN A 21 -19.77 -29.63 -3.91
C GLN A 21 -20.75 -28.44 -3.85
N PRO A 22 -22.03 -28.65 -3.45
CA PRO A 22 -22.94 -27.53 -3.22
C PRO A 22 -22.29 -26.58 -2.21
N PRO A 23 -22.56 -25.26 -2.26
CA PRO A 23 -21.97 -24.34 -1.31
C PRO A 23 -22.31 -24.81 0.10
N HIS A 24 -21.31 -25.30 0.82
CA HIS A 24 -21.46 -25.78 2.17
C HIS A 24 -22.00 -24.61 3.00
N LEU A 25 -23.28 -24.69 3.37
CA LEU A 25 -23.92 -23.65 4.17
C LEU A 25 -23.29 -23.69 5.57
N VAL A 26 -22.35 -22.78 5.82
CA VAL A 26 -21.66 -22.68 7.11
C VAL A 26 -22.65 -22.19 8.17
N ARG A 27 -22.89 -23.02 9.19
CA ARG A 27 -23.74 -22.66 10.34
C ARG A 27 -22.87 -22.14 11.49
N ALA A 28 -23.51 -21.43 12.42
CA ALA A 28 -22.83 -20.95 13.62
C ALA A 28 -22.30 -22.12 14.48
N SER A 29 -22.98 -23.27 14.50
CA SER A 29 -22.50 -24.48 15.19
C SER A 29 -21.19 -25.01 14.61
N ASP A 30 -21.06 -24.97 13.28
CA ASP A 30 -19.88 -25.49 12.59
C ASP A 30 -18.66 -24.60 12.86
N LEU A 31 -18.89 -23.29 12.98
CA LEU A 31 -17.86 -22.33 13.39
C LEU A 31 -17.50 -22.45 14.87
N ALA A 32 -18.48 -22.70 15.74
CA ALA A 32 -18.27 -22.86 17.18
C ALA A 32 -17.50 -24.13 17.54
N SER A 33 -17.54 -25.17 16.70
CA SER A 33 -16.75 -26.38 16.89
C SER A 33 -15.29 -26.25 16.47
N ALA A 34 -14.92 -25.16 15.80
CA ALA A 34 -13.55 -24.93 15.34
C ALA A 34 -12.76 -24.06 16.34
N ASP A 35 -11.48 -24.37 16.53
CA ASP A 35 -10.59 -23.55 17.36
C ASP A 35 -10.19 -22.24 16.65
N ILE A 36 -10.03 -22.29 15.33
CA ILE A 36 -9.61 -21.17 14.49
C ILE A 36 -10.50 -21.11 13.26
N VAL A 37 -11.06 -19.93 13.00
CA VAL A 37 -11.85 -19.64 11.81
C VAL A 37 -11.11 -18.60 10.98
N LEU A 38 -10.76 -18.97 9.75
CA LEU A 38 -10.17 -18.05 8.77
C LEU A 38 -11.27 -17.55 7.83
N THR A 39 -11.28 -16.24 7.59
CA THR A 39 -12.22 -15.59 6.69
C THR A 39 -11.54 -14.46 5.92
N THR A 40 -12.17 -13.97 4.86
CA THR A 40 -11.65 -12.88 4.05
C THR A 40 -12.45 -11.60 4.27
N TYR A 41 -11.82 -10.46 3.98
CA TYR A 41 -12.50 -9.16 4.01
C TYR A 41 -13.72 -9.10 3.08
N ASP A 42 -13.72 -9.86 1.98
CA ASP A 42 -14.87 -9.93 1.08
C ASP A 42 -16.09 -10.62 1.70
N VAL A 43 -15.89 -11.66 2.51
CA VAL A 43 -16.98 -12.31 3.25
C VAL A 43 -17.57 -11.33 4.25
N LEU A 44 -16.72 -10.66 5.04
CA LEU A 44 -17.15 -9.63 5.99
C LEU A 44 -17.92 -8.47 5.31
N LYS A 45 -17.46 -8.03 4.14
CA LYS A 45 -18.09 -6.98 3.35
C LYS A 45 -19.49 -7.37 2.86
N ARG A 46 -19.68 -8.64 2.48
CA ARG A 46 -20.99 -9.19 2.07
C ARG A 46 -21.93 -9.30 3.28
N ASP A 47 -21.40 -9.72 4.42
CA ASP A 47 -22.19 -9.96 5.63
C ASP A 47 -22.70 -8.67 6.31
N VAL A 48 -22.00 -7.54 6.16
CA VAL A 48 -22.52 -6.22 6.62
C VAL A 48 -23.93 -5.91 6.14
N ALA A 49 -24.25 -6.25 4.90
CA ALA A 49 -25.57 -5.93 4.34
C ALA A 49 -26.70 -6.66 5.08
N ARG A 50 -26.39 -7.78 5.72
CA ARG A 50 -27.31 -8.60 6.53
C ARG A 50 -27.41 -8.12 7.97
N GLN A 51 -26.68 -7.09 8.36
CA GLN A 51 -26.73 -6.55 9.71
C GLN A 51 -26.69 -5.02 9.70
N PRO A 52 -27.77 -4.35 9.27
CA PRO A 52 -27.87 -2.89 9.34
C PRO A 52 -27.86 -2.43 10.79
N ASP A 53 -27.24 -1.27 11.06
CA ASP A 53 -27.20 -0.68 12.40
C ASP A 53 -28.59 -0.38 12.93
N LEU A 54 -28.76 -0.45 14.25
CA LEU A 54 -29.98 -0.03 14.94
C LEU A 54 -30.36 1.43 14.59
N GLU A 55 -29.38 2.31 14.39
CA GLU A 55 -29.60 3.68 13.90
C GLU A 55 -30.18 3.74 12.47
N THR A 56 -29.80 2.78 11.61
CA THR A 56 -30.37 2.68 10.26
C THR A 56 -31.79 2.12 10.30
N GLN A 57 -32.16 1.38 11.36
CA GLN A 57 -33.54 0.93 11.59
C GLN A 57 -34.46 2.05 12.08
N GLN A 58 -33.93 3.10 12.73
CA GLN A 58 -34.70 4.27 13.19
C GLN A 58 -35.07 5.24 12.08
N LYS A 59 -34.49 5.13 10.88
CA LYS A 59 -35.05 5.82 9.70
C LYS A 59 -36.41 5.19 9.44
N HIS A 60 -37.48 5.87 9.85
CA HIS A 60 -38.87 5.52 9.59
C HIS A 60 -39.06 5.13 8.12
N PHE A 61 -38.93 3.84 7.82
CA PHE A 61 -39.28 3.35 6.51
C PHE A 61 -40.80 3.55 6.39
N ARG A 62 -41.25 4.20 5.31
CA ARG A 62 -42.68 4.33 4.97
C ARG A 62 -43.40 2.98 4.88
N ARG A 63 -42.66 1.87 4.93
CA ARG A 63 -43.12 0.48 4.95
C ARG A 63 -42.34 -0.31 6.00
N HIS A 64 -43.05 -1.07 6.83
CA HIS A 64 -42.44 -2.08 7.68
C HIS A 64 -41.68 -3.10 6.82
N LYS A 65 -40.48 -3.49 7.23
CA LYS A 65 -39.73 -4.56 6.54
C LYS A 65 -40.53 -5.86 6.64
N ARG A 66 -40.85 -6.44 5.49
CA ARG A 66 -41.68 -7.65 5.36
C ARG A 66 -40.96 -8.95 5.77
N TYR A 67 -39.65 -8.90 6.00
CA TYR A 67 -38.82 -10.06 6.34
C TYR A 67 -37.80 -9.69 7.43
N GLU A 68 -37.60 -10.61 8.36
CA GLU A 68 -36.55 -10.55 9.37
C GLU A 68 -35.19 -10.78 8.70
N VAL A 69 -34.21 -9.92 9.00
CA VAL A 69 -32.86 -10.10 8.47
C VAL A 69 -32.13 -11.09 9.36
N VAL A 70 -31.92 -12.31 8.86
CA VAL A 70 -31.23 -13.37 9.60
C VAL A 70 -29.77 -12.96 9.85
N PRO A 71 -29.31 -12.88 11.11
CA PRO A 71 -27.93 -12.55 11.44
C PRO A 71 -26.96 -13.56 10.87
N THR A 72 -25.79 -13.07 10.46
CA THR A 72 -24.74 -13.92 9.89
C THR A 72 -24.18 -14.87 10.95
N PRO A 73 -23.70 -16.09 10.60
CA PRO A 73 -23.13 -17.02 11.57
C PRO A 73 -22.04 -16.39 12.45
N LEU A 74 -21.23 -15.49 11.88
CA LEU A 74 -20.14 -14.80 12.56
C LEU A 74 -20.60 -13.90 13.71
N THR A 75 -21.77 -13.29 13.62
CA THR A 75 -22.30 -12.36 14.65
C THR A 75 -23.17 -13.04 15.68
N ARG A 76 -23.49 -14.32 15.48
CA ARG A 76 -24.20 -15.15 16.45
C ARG A 76 -23.28 -15.76 17.50
N LEU A 77 -21.97 -15.59 17.34
CA LEU A 77 -20.94 -16.15 18.20
C LEU A 77 -20.20 -15.04 18.94
N LYS A 78 -19.79 -15.36 20.16
CA LYS A 78 -18.85 -14.56 20.93
C LYS A 78 -17.44 -15.10 20.71
N TRP A 79 -16.60 -14.29 20.11
CA TRP A 79 -15.23 -14.65 19.79
C TRP A 79 -14.32 -14.42 20.98
N TRP A 80 -13.42 -15.37 21.22
CA TRP A 80 -12.34 -15.12 22.18
C TRP A 80 -11.38 -14.04 21.66
N ARG A 81 -11.01 -14.12 20.37
CA ARG A 81 -10.11 -13.17 19.73
C ARG A 81 -10.52 -12.91 18.27
N VAL A 82 -10.47 -11.66 17.85
CA VAL A 82 -10.54 -11.25 16.44
C VAL A 82 -9.22 -10.60 16.06
N VAL A 83 -8.60 -11.07 14.98
CA VAL A 83 -7.33 -10.54 14.46
C VAL A 83 -7.57 -9.99 13.06
N LEU A 84 -7.22 -8.74 12.83
CA LEU A 84 -7.16 -8.14 11.50
C LEU A 84 -5.73 -8.23 10.98
N ASP A 85 -5.56 -8.92 9.87
CA ASP A 85 -4.28 -8.97 9.15
C ASP A 85 -4.24 -7.93 8.04
N GLU A 86 -3.09 -7.33 7.80
CA GLU A 86 -2.90 -6.16 6.96
C GLU A 86 -3.96 -5.08 7.22
N ALA A 87 -4.05 -4.65 8.48
CA ALA A 87 -5.10 -3.76 8.96
C ALA A 87 -5.20 -2.42 8.20
N GLN A 88 -4.18 -2.00 7.45
CA GLN A 88 -4.26 -0.86 6.52
C GLN A 88 -5.23 -1.08 5.35
N MET A 89 -5.56 -2.32 5.00
CA MET A 89 -6.52 -2.66 3.94
C MET A 89 -7.93 -2.20 4.29
N VAL A 90 -8.23 -2.15 5.59
CA VAL A 90 -9.54 -1.90 6.20
C VAL A 90 -10.17 -0.59 5.71
N GLU A 91 -9.35 0.38 5.29
CA GLU A 91 -9.77 1.76 5.13
C GLU A 91 -9.81 2.28 3.70
N THR A 92 -9.23 1.58 2.72
CA THR A 92 -9.07 2.11 1.35
C THR A 92 -10.15 1.59 0.40
N SER A 93 -10.79 0.44 0.70
CA SER A 93 -11.87 -0.14 -0.12
C SER A 93 -12.86 -1.04 0.64
N THR A 94 -12.64 -1.25 1.94
CA THR A 94 -13.34 -2.22 2.78
C THR A 94 -13.95 -1.61 4.03
N ALA A 95 -14.37 -0.34 4.00
CA ALA A 95 -15.07 0.30 5.12
C ALA A 95 -16.25 -0.53 5.65
N LYS A 96 -16.93 -1.27 4.76
CA LYS A 96 -17.93 -2.29 5.15
C LYS A 96 -17.32 -3.45 5.93
N ALA A 97 -16.22 -4.06 5.46
CA ALA A 97 -15.58 -5.13 6.20
C ALA A 97 -15.08 -4.67 7.58
N ALA A 98 -14.55 -3.44 7.67
CA ALA A 98 -14.22 -2.77 8.93
C ALA A 98 -15.42 -2.70 9.87
N ALA A 99 -16.55 -2.19 9.36
CA ALA A 99 -17.79 -2.08 10.10
C ALA A 99 -18.32 -3.45 10.54
N MET A 100 -18.16 -4.51 9.72
CA MET A 100 -18.50 -5.87 10.13
C MET A 100 -17.62 -6.35 11.27
N ALA A 101 -16.30 -6.16 11.15
CA ALA A 101 -15.34 -6.62 12.14
C ALA A 101 -15.56 -5.93 13.50
N LEU A 102 -15.98 -4.66 13.49
CA LEU A 102 -16.43 -3.92 14.68
C LEU A 102 -17.68 -4.54 15.32
N LYS A 103 -18.59 -5.10 14.53
CA LYS A 103 -19.84 -5.72 15.00
C LYS A 103 -19.67 -7.12 15.59
N LEU A 104 -18.56 -7.79 15.31
CA LEU A 104 -18.28 -9.09 15.92
C LEU A 104 -18.11 -8.90 17.43
N ASP A 105 -18.83 -9.67 18.25
CA ASP A 105 -18.61 -9.68 19.69
C ASP A 105 -17.32 -10.43 19.99
N ALA A 106 -16.35 -9.75 20.63
CA ALA A 106 -15.02 -10.28 20.84
C ALA A 106 -14.43 -9.81 22.17
N VAL A 107 -13.78 -10.73 22.91
CA VAL A 107 -13.08 -10.40 24.17
C VAL A 107 -11.74 -9.71 23.89
N HIS A 108 -10.97 -10.22 22.92
CA HIS A 108 -9.68 -9.67 22.53
C HIS A 108 -9.67 -9.25 21.05
N ARG A 109 -9.00 -8.15 20.75
CA ARG A 109 -8.91 -7.61 19.38
C ARG A 109 -7.49 -7.21 19.06
N TRP A 110 -6.93 -7.74 17.99
CA TRP A 110 -5.57 -7.44 17.54
C TRP A 110 -5.58 -6.93 16.10
N CYS A 111 -4.68 -5.99 15.82
CA CYS A 111 -4.38 -5.52 14.47
C CYS A 111 -2.93 -5.88 14.15
N VAL A 112 -2.73 -6.55 13.02
CA VAL A 112 -1.41 -6.88 12.46
C VAL A 112 -1.29 -6.11 11.15
N SER A 113 -0.19 -5.38 10.99
CA SER A 113 0.05 -4.53 9.81
C SER A 113 1.53 -4.21 9.69
N GLY A 114 2.07 -4.30 8.47
CA GLY A 114 3.42 -3.80 8.18
C GLY A 114 3.50 -2.27 8.11
N THR A 115 2.41 -1.61 7.74
CA THR A 115 2.33 -0.15 7.50
C THR A 115 1.03 0.43 8.07
N PRO A 116 0.93 0.60 9.41
CA PRO A 116 -0.32 1.00 10.06
C PRO A 116 -0.71 2.47 9.81
N ILE A 117 0.18 3.28 9.24
CA ILE A 117 -0.07 4.70 8.92
C ILE A 117 0.24 4.88 7.44
N SER A 118 -0.79 5.09 6.62
CA SER A 118 -0.67 5.30 5.18
C SER A 118 -1.13 6.70 4.76
N ARG A 119 -2.30 7.16 5.24
CA ARG A 119 -2.93 8.43 4.84
C ARG A 119 -2.98 9.48 5.93
N GLY A 120 -2.78 9.12 7.19
CA GLY A 120 -2.68 10.07 8.30
C GLY A 120 -3.18 9.52 9.63
N LEU A 121 -3.65 10.42 10.50
CA LEU A 121 -4.17 10.07 11.83
C LEU A 121 -5.55 9.40 11.80
N GLU A 122 -6.29 9.53 10.70
CA GLU A 122 -7.52 8.79 10.46
C GLU A 122 -7.27 7.28 10.49
N ASP A 123 -6.14 6.85 9.93
CA ASP A 123 -5.77 5.44 9.90
C ASP A 123 -5.61 4.85 11.31
N ILE A 124 -4.99 5.64 12.18
CA ILE A 124 -4.79 5.28 13.58
C ILE A 124 -6.13 5.22 14.31
N TYR A 125 -7.03 6.17 14.04
CA TYR A 125 -8.37 6.16 14.62
C TYR A 125 -9.14 4.90 14.25
N GLY A 126 -9.11 4.49 12.97
CA GLY A 126 -9.77 3.27 12.51
C GLY A 126 -9.34 2.03 13.31
N LEU A 127 -8.03 1.91 13.54
CA LEU A 127 -7.46 0.84 14.36
C LEU A 127 -7.86 0.97 15.84
N VAL A 128 -7.77 2.16 16.44
CA VAL A 128 -8.13 2.40 17.84
C VAL A 128 -9.61 2.11 18.11
N ALA A 129 -10.48 2.52 17.18
CA ALA A 129 -11.90 2.23 17.22
C ALA A 129 -12.16 0.72 17.12
N PHE A 130 -11.45 0.01 16.23
CA PHE A 130 -11.53 -1.45 16.16
C PHE A 130 -11.09 -2.12 17.45
N LEU A 131 -9.95 -1.72 18.03
CA LEU A 131 -9.45 -2.27 19.29
C LEU A 131 -10.40 -1.99 20.48
N GLY A 132 -11.34 -1.05 20.35
CA GLY A 132 -12.33 -0.73 21.37
C GLY A 132 -11.75 0.01 22.57
N ILE A 133 -10.64 0.73 22.38
CA ILE A 133 -9.92 1.39 23.48
C ILE A 133 -10.71 2.61 23.96
N ARG A 134 -11.24 2.58 25.18
CA ARG A 134 -11.92 3.73 25.76
C ARG A 134 -10.90 4.67 26.45
N PRO A 135 -11.07 6.01 26.37
CA PRO A 135 -12.15 6.75 25.71
C PRO A 135 -11.92 6.98 24.19
N TRP A 136 -10.76 6.61 23.66
CA TRP A 136 -10.28 6.98 22.33
C TRP A 136 -11.07 6.41 21.15
N ALA A 137 -11.80 5.31 21.35
CA ALA A 137 -12.72 4.75 20.37
C ALA A 137 -13.90 5.68 20.06
N ASN A 138 -14.16 6.70 20.90
CA ASN A 138 -15.13 7.73 20.61
C ASN A 138 -14.52 8.83 19.74
N ARG A 139 -15.10 9.05 18.55
CA ARG A 139 -14.64 10.05 17.58
C ARG A 139 -14.51 11.46 18.17
N THR A 140 -15.44 11.89 19.01
CA THR A 140 -15.44 13.23 19.61
C THR A 140 -14.25 13.42 20.54
N TRP A 141 -13.97 12.42 21.37
CA TRP A 141 -12.79 12.41 22.26
C TRP A 141 -11.50 12.36 21.47
N TRP A 142 -11.41 11.48 20.47
CA TRP A 142 -10.26 11.39 19.58
C TRP A 142 -9.94 12.74 18.91
N ASN A 143 -10.94 13.37 18.28
CA ASN A 143 -10.73 14.62 17.55
C ASN A 143 -10.26 15.75 18.47
N ARG A 144 -10.91 15.92 19.62
CA ARG A 144 -10.62 17.03 20.53
C ARG A 144 -9.31 16.88 21.29
N ALA A 145 -8.99 15.66 21.72
CA ALA A 145 -7.84 15.44 22.60
C ALA A 145 -6.57 15.02 21.85
N LEU A 146 -6.69 14.34 20.71
CA LEU A 146 -5.53 13.76 20.01
C LEU A 146 -5.35 14.38 18.62
N GLN A 147 -6.33 14.26 17.73
CA GLN A 147 -6.16 14.61 16.32
C GLN A 147 -5.97 16.12 16.09
N HIS A 148 -6.91 16.97 16.53
CA HIS A 148 -6.80 18.41 16.30
C HIS A 148 -5.57 19.03 16.99
N PRO A 149 -5.24 18.69 18.25
CA PRO A 149 -4.01 19.16 18.88
C PRO A 149 -2.75 18.72 18.12
N ALA A 150 -2.69 17.46 17.66
CA ALA A 150 -1.54 16.96 16.90
C ALA A 150 -1.40 17.63 15.53
N GLU A 151 -2.51 17.84 14.81
CA GLU A 151 -2.53 18.50 13.50
C GLU A 151 -2.23 20.00 13.58
N SER A 152 -2.62 20.65 14.67
CA SER A 152 -2.35 22.09 14.92
C SER A 152 -0.88 22.37 15.28
N GLY A 153 -0.04 21.34 15.35
CA GLY A 153 1.37 21.47 15.74
C GLY A 153 1.59 21.69 17.24
N CYS A 154 0.57 21.45 18.08
CA CYS A 154 0.69 21.60 19.52
C CYS A 154 1.61 20.50 20.10
N PRO A 155 2.71 20.86 20.79
CA PRO A 155 3.66 19.89 21.33
C PRO A 155 3.00 18.88 22.28
N GLN A 156 2.08 19.35 23.15
CA GLN A 156 1.36 18.47 24.08
C GLN A 156 0.47 17.46 23.34
N GLY A 157 -0.24 17.90 22.30
CA GLY A 157 -1.10 17.02 21.50
C GLY A 157 -0.34 15.87 20.83
N ARG A 158 0.82 16.20 20.26
CA ARG A 158 1.72 15.19 19.69
C ARG A 158 2.23 14.22 20.74
N GLN A 159 2.58 14.72 21.93
CA GLN A 159 3.07 13.87 23.01
C GLN A 159 1.99 12.90 23.49
N TRP A 160 0.76 13.34 23.71
CA TRP A 160 -0.35 12.45 24.09
C TRP A 160 -0.62 11.35 23.06
N LEU A 161 -0.53 11.67 21.77
CA LEU A 161 -0.63 10.67 20.71
C LEU A 161 0.52 9.66 20.77
N LEU A 162 1.75 10.14 21.00
CA LEU A 162 2.91 9.26 21.13
C LEU A 162 2.82 8.38 22.38
N ASP A 163 2.32 8.89 23.49
CA ASP A 163 2.14 8.12 24.73
C ASP A 163 1.08 7.04 24.57
N LEU A 164 -0.01 7.34 23.84
CA LEU A 164 -1.01 6.34 23.47
C LEU A 164 -0.43 5.21 22.62
N LEU A 165 0.48 5.51 21.70
CA LEU A 165 1.00 4.53 20.75
C LEU A 165 2.21 3.78 21.30
N ARG A 166 3.16 4.45 21.95
CA ARG A 166 4.46 3.86 22.29
C ARG A 166 4.37 2.95 23.52
N PRO A 167 4.95 1.73 23.47
CA PRO A 167 4.99 0.83 24.62
C PRO A 167 5.70 1.43 25.84
N SER A 168 6.66 2.33 25.64
CA SER A 168 7.42 2.98 26.72
C SER A 168 6.54 3.80 27.68
N ALA A 169 5.36 4.21 27.25
CA ALA A 169 4.39 4.95 28.04
C ALA A 169 3.14 4.10 28.39
N GLY A 170 3.22 2.76 28.22
CA GLY A 170 2.07 1.87 28.35
C GLY A 170 1.11 1.90 27.14
N GLY A 171 1.59 2.42 26.00
CA GLY A 171 0.82 2.52 24.77
C GLY A 171 0.52 1.18 24.09
N ILE A 172 -0.32 1.25 23.06
CA ILE A 172 -1.02 0.10 22.47
C ILE A 172 -0.29 -0.56 21.29
N MET A 173 0.78 0.05 20.77
CA MET A 173 1.40 -0.37 19.51
C MET A 173 2.78 -0.99 19.75
N TRP A 174 2.91 -2.27 19.42
CA TRP A 174 4.22 -2.92 19.32
C TRP A 174 4.74 -2.83 17.88
N ARG A 175 5.97 -2.33 17.68
CA ARG A 175 6.61 -2.26 16.37
C ARG A 175 8.08 -2.66 16.47
N SER A 176 8.43 -3.75 15.80
CA SER A 176 9.82 -4.12 15.51
C SER A 176 10.19 -3.64 14.11
N SER A 177 11.38 -3.08 13.97
CA SER A 177 11.95 -2.67 12.69
C SER A 177 13.00 -3.68 12.22
N LYS A 178 13.27 -3.74 10.92
CA LYS A 178 14.26 -4.69 10.35
C LYS A 178 15.62 -4.60 11.03
N ARG A 179 16.03 -3.40 11.47
CA ARG A 179 17.28 -3.20 12.23
C ARG A 179 17.28 -3.91 13.59
N ASP A 180 16.12 -4.05 14.23
CA ASP A 180 16.01 -4.66 15.56
C ASP A 180 16.20 -6.19 15.47
N VAL A 181 15.75 -6.79 14.36
CA VAL A 181 15.81 -8.23 14.08
C VAL A 181 16.86 -8.61 13.03
N ALA A 182 17.70 -7.67 12.60
CA ALA A 182 18.65 -7.88 11.51
C ALA A 182 19.63 -9.03 11.80
N HIS A 183 20.01 -9.16 13.06
CA HIS A 183 20.93 -10.19 13.55
C HIS A 183 20.32 -11.59 13.56
N GLU A 184 18.99 -11.71 13.65
CA GLU A 184 18.26 -12.99 13.65
C GLU A 184 17.96 -13.49 12.24
N LEU A 185 17.76 -12.56 11.30
CA LEU A 185 17.20 -12.86 9.98
C LEU A 185 18.25 -13.12 8.89
N GLY A 186 19.53 -12.83 9.14
CA GLY A 186 20.60 -13.03 8.15
C GLY A 186 20.34 -12.32 6.81
N ILE A 187 19.68 -11.14 6.85
CA ILE A 187 19.21 -10.46 5.65
C ILE A 187 20.42 -9.96 4.83
N PRO A 188 20.53 -10.30 3.53
CA PRO A 188 21.58 -9.74 2.69
C PRO A 188 21.45 -8.21 2.57
N PRO A 189 22.55 -7.49 2.34
CA PRO A 189 22.51 -6.04 2.17
C PRO A 189 21.57 -5.64 1.03
N GLN A 190 20.73 -4.63 1.26
CA GLN A 190 19.85 -4.07 0.24
C GLN A 190 20.66 -3.13 -0.66
N PHE A 191 20.57 -3.32 -1.97
CA PHE A 191 21.16 -2.42 -2.96
C PHE A 191 20.05 -1.65 -3.69
N ALA A 192 20.22 -0.34 -3.84
CA ALA A 192 19.35 0.50 -4.64
C ALA A 192 20.12 0.92 -5.90
N HIS A 193 19.54 0.67 -7.08
CA HIS A 193 20.09 1.13 -8.36
C HIS A 193 19.09 2.09 -8.99
N THR A 194 19.51 3.35 -9.15
CA THR A 194 18.70 4.39 -9.79
C THR A 194 19.20 4.57 -11.22
N THR A 195 18.38 4.20 -12.20
CA THR A 195 18.70 4.42 -13.61
C THR A 195 17.95 5.65 -14.12
N THR A 196 18.67 6.70 -14.47
CA THR A 196 18.09 7.88 -15.11
C THR A 196 17.78 7.57 -16.57
N LEU A 197 16.51 7.69 -16.95
CA LEU A 197 16.05 7.46 -18.31
C LEU A 197 15.94 8.79 -19.06
N ALA A 198 16.38 8.81 -20.32
CA ALA A 198 16.16 9.95 -21.21
C ALA A 198 14.81 9.77 -21.91
N LEU A 199 13.93 10.78 -21.82
CA LEU A 199 12.68 10.79 -22.57
C LEU A 199 12.96 10.75 -24.08
N SER A 200 12.20 9.91 -24.79
CA SER A 200 12.19 9.91 -26.26
C SER A 200 11.70 11.25 -26.81
N ALA A 201 11.90 11.50 -28.11
CA ALA A 201 11.45 12.74 -28.74
C ALA A 201 9.94 12.98 -28.59
N VAL A 202 9.14 11.90 -28.72
CA VAL A 202 7.67 11.95 -28.59
C VAL A 202 7.28 12.23 -27.13
N GLU A 203 7.81 11.46 -26.16
CA GLU A 203 7.51 11.65 -24.74
C GLU A 203 7.95 13.03 -24.25
N ARG A 204 9.12 13.51 -24.70
CA ARG A 204 9.61 14.85 -24.37
C ARG A 204 8.67 15.92 -24.90
N HIS A 205 8.16 15.78 -26.13
CA HIS A 205 7.19 16.72 -26.68
C HIS A 205 5.90 16.77 -25.82
N PHE A 206 5.35 15.60 -25.46
CA PHE A 206 4.19 15.52 -24.58
C PHE A 206 4.47 16.10 -23.19
N TYR A 207 5.60 15.74 -22.58
CA TYR A 207 6.02 16.23 -21.27
C TYR A 207 6.17 17.75 -21.27
N THR A 208 6.86 18.32 -22.27
CA THR A 208 7.04 19.78 -22.40
C THR A 208 5.71 20.49 -22.57
N ARG A 209 4.80 19.96 -23.41
CA ARG A 209 3.45 20.52 -23.57
C ARG A 209 2.67 20.51 -22.26
N GLN A 210 2.64 19.36 -21.56
CA GLN A 210 1.95 19.23 -20.28
C GLN A 210 2.57 20.16 -19.22
N HIS A 211 3.90 20.27 -19.19
CA HIS A 211 4.62 21.18 -18.31
C HIS A 211 4.21 22.64 -18.56
N MET A 212 4.14 23.07 -19.83
CA MET A 212 3.69 24.42 -20.16
C MET A 212 2.25 24.70 -19.72
N GLU A 213 1.33 23.76 -19.95
CA GLU A 213 -0.06 23.90 -19.50
C GLU A 213 -0.17 23.97 -17.98
N CYS A 214 0.53 23.09 -17.26
CA CYS A 214 0.57 23.09 -15.80
C CYS A 214 1.21 24.37 -15.25
N ALA A 215 2.31 24.83 -15.83
CA ALA A 215 2.98 26.06 -15.41
C ALA A 215 2.11 27.30 -15.64
N SER A 216 1.36 27.34 -16.75
CA SER A 216 0.40 28.42 -17.02
C SER A 216 -0.72 28.45 -15.97
N LYS A 217 -1.37 27.30 -15.72
CA LYS A 217 -2.41 27.18 -14.69
C LYS A 217 -1.90 27.53 -13.30
N ALA A 218 -0.70 27.07 -12.93
CA ALA A 218 -0.10 27.37 -11.64
C ALA A 218 0.14 28.88 -11.46
N ARG A 219 0.61 29.59 -12.49
CA ARG A 219 0.80 31.06 -12.42
C ARG A 219 -0.50 31.85 -12.27
N GLN A 220 -1.62 31.32 -12.76
CA GLN A 220 -2.94 31.96 -12.61
C GLN A 220 -3.50 31.81 -11.18
N VAL A 221 -3.17 30.73 -10.49
CA VAL A 221 -3.74 30.40 -9.17
C VAL A 221 -2.82 30.81 -8.01
N LEU A 222 -1.50 30.76 -8.21
CA LEU A 222 -0.53 30.98 -7.14
C LEU A 222 -0.27 32.47 -6.86
N PRO A 223 -0.08 32.86 -5.59
CA PRO A 223 0.32 34.21 -5.22
C PRO A 223 1.69 34.59 -5.80
N ALA A 224 1.88 35.85 -6.16
CA ALA A 224 3.13 36.37 -6.70
C ALA A 224 4.34 36.14 -5.76
N SER A 225 4.14 36.14 -4.44
CA SER A 225 5.18 35.85 -3.44
C SER A 225 5.69 34.41 -3.51
N LEU A 226 4.80 33.45 -3.73
CA LEU A 226 5.12 32.03 -3.88
C LEU A 226 5.83 31.76 -5.22
N LEU A 227 5.39 32.42 -6.29
CA LEU A 227 6.03 32.35 -7.59
C LEU A 227 7.45 32.95 -7.58
N ALA A 228 7.65 34.05 -6.86
CA ALA A 228 8.96 34.67 -6.67
C ALA A 228 9.91 33.74 -5.87
N ALA A 229 9.42 33.15 -4.78
CA ALA A 229 10.18 32.19 -3.98
C ALA A 229 10.55 30.93 -4.78
N ALA A 230 9.62 30.38 -5.57
CA ALA A 230 9.88 29.23 -6.42
C ALA A 230 10.88 29.54 -7.55
N SER A 231 10.82 30.75 -8.11
CA SER A 231 11.77 31.20 -9.15
C SER A 231 13.18 31.39 -8.57
N ALA A 232 13.30 31.86 -7.33
CA ALA A 232 14.57 31.98 -6.63
C ALA A 232 15.19 30.61 -6.28
N ALA A 233 14.37 29.58 -6.06
CA ALA A 233 14.82 28.21 -5.80
C ALA A 233 15.26 27.44 -7.08
N GLY A 234 14.95 27.97 -8.28
CA GLY A 234 15.11 27.29 -9.56
C GLY A 234 16.37 27.64 -10.36
N MET A 235 17.57 27.51 -9.79
CA MET A 235 18.86 27.63 -10.53
C MET A 235 19.58 26.27 -10.75
N ALA A 236 18.80 25.24 -11.07
CA ALA A 236 19.33 23.99 -11.62
C ALA A 236 18.41 23.50 -12.77
N ALA A 237 18.15 24.37 -13.75
CA ALA A 237 17.52 23.96 -14.99
C ALA A 237 18.53 23.17 -15.84
N VAL A 238 18.14 21.94 -16.18
CA VAL A 238 18.81 20.97 -17.06
C VAL A 238 19.55 21.65 -18.23
N PRO A 239 20.87 21.43 -18.42
CA PRO A 239 21.59 21.98 -19.55
C PRO A 239 21.09 21.32 -20.83
N SER A 240 20.33 22.07 -21.62
CA SER A 240 20.03 21.76 -23.01
C SER A 240 21.26 22.10 -23.86
N THR A 241 22.25 21.21 -23.91
CA THR A 241 23.31 21.29 -24.92
C THR A 241 22.80 20.66 -26.22
N PRO A 242 22.74 21.39 -27.34
CA PRO A 242 22.43 20.78 -28.63
C PRO A 242 23.65 20.00 -29.13
N LEU A 243 23.52 18.67 -29.20
CA LEU A 243 24.46 17.81 -29.90
C LEU A 243 24.37 18.12 -31.40
N GLN A 244 25.41 18.76 -31.94
CA GLN A 244 25.62 18.92 -33.38
C GLN A 244 25.65 17.54 -34.04
N SER A 245 24.87 17.38 -35.11
CA SER A 245 24.90 16.22 -36.00
C SER A 245 26.25 16.12 -36.72
N PRO A 246 26.86 14.93 -36.88
CA PRO A 246 28.04 14.80 -37.72
C PRO A 246 27.64 14.89 -39.20
N VAL A 247 28.29 15.83 -39.88
CA VAL A 247 28.24 16.02 -41.34
C VAL A 247 28.85 14.79 -42.03
N LYS A 248 28.14 14.28 -43.05
CA LYS A 248 28.66 13.31 -44.03
C LYS A 248 29.82 13.92 -44.81
N ALA A 249 30.97 13.24 -44.85
CA ALA A 249 31.95 13.42 -45.93
C ALA A 249 32.26 12.05 -46.54
N GLY A 250 31.92 11.93 -47.83
CA GLY A 250 32.25 10.79 -48.69
C GLY A 250 33.75 10.66 -48.93
N GLY A 251 34.18 9.44 -49.23
CA GLY A 251 35.59 9.06 -49.26
C GLY A 251 36.36 9.38 -50.54
N ALA A 252 37.66 9.11 -50.49
CA ALA A 252 38.50 8.74 -51.63
C ALA A 252 39.85 8.13 -51.16
N ARG A 253 40.00 6.83 -51.46
CA ARG A 253 41.17 6.08 -51.95
C ARG A 253 42.62 6.44 -51.53
N SER A 254 43.28 5.38 -51.04
CA SER A 254 44.61 4.82 -51.39
C SER A 254 45.89 5.66 -51.25
N ARG A 255 46.86 5.13 -50.49
CA ARG A 255 48.04 4.43 -51.03
C ARG A 255 48.92 3.85 -49.92
N ALA A 256 49.51 2.70 -50.23
CA ALA A 256 50.52 2.01 -49.45
C ALA A 256 51.84 2.79 -49.40
N ALA A 257 52.57 2.67 -48.30
CA ALA A 257 54.03 2.77 -48.27
C ALA A 257 54.57 1.95 -47.09
N SER A 258 55.40 0.98 -47.46
CA SER A 258 56.26 0.13 -46.63
C SER A 258 57.47 0.89 -46.08
N GLY A 259 57.98 0.43 -44.93
CA GLY A 259 59.30 0.77 -44.36
C GLY A 259 59.14 1.02 -42.85
N GLY A 260 59.83 0.38 -41.92
CA GLY A 260 61.10 -0.36 -41.95
C GLY A 260 61.93 0.13 -40.75
N GLY A 261 62.38 -0.80 -39.89
CA GLY A 261 63.28 -0.57 -38.74
C GLY A 261 62.56 -0.41 -37.40
N GLY A 262 62.93 -1.04 -36.28
CA GLY A 262 64.17 -1.71 -35.88
C GLY A 262 64.58 -1.21 -34.48
N GLY A 263 64.88 -2.11 -33.53
CA GLY A 263 65.39 -1.80 -32.18
C GLY A 263 64.43 -2.26 -31.06
N ARG A 264 64.56 -3.41 -30.38
CA ARG A 264 65.63 -4.01 -29.53
C ARG A 264 65.97 -3.23 -28.24
N GLY A 265 65.81 -3.92 -27.10
CA GLY A 265 66.42 -3.65 -25.78
C GLY A 265 65.43 -3.06 -24.76
N GLY A 266 65.24 -3.56 -23.54
CA GLY A 266 65.87 -4.61 -22.73
C GLY A 266 65.67 -4.27 -21.23
N GLY A 267 65.58 -5.30 -20.37
CA GLY A 267 65.63 -5.25 -18.89
C GLY A 267 64.49 -4.46 -18.20
N GLY A 268 63.93 -4.85 -17.06
CA GLY A 268 64.36 -5.74 -15.98
C GLY A 268 63.98 -5.02 -14.67
N GLY A 269 63.27 -5.71 -13.77
CA GLY A 269 62.79 -5.17 -12.49
C GLY A 269 61.39 -5.66 -12.17
#